data_AF-A0A0R2PXA0-F1
#
_entry.id   AF-A0A0R2PXA0-F1
#
_cell.length_a   1.000
_cell.length_b   1.000
_cell.length_c   1.000
_cell.angle_alpha   90.00
_cell.angle_beta   90.00
_cell.angle_gamma   90.00
#
_symmetry.space_group_name_H-M   'P 1'
#
loop_
_entity.id
_entity.type
_entity.pdbx_description
1 polymer ?
#
loop_
_entity_poly.entity_id
_entity_poly.type
_entity_poly.pdbx_seq_one_letter_code
_entity_poly.pdbx_strand_id
1 'polypeptide(L)'
;MPQLRDFPWRATRNRWHVLVSEVMSQQTQIDRVVPKFVAFIAEYPNPRACAAAPLADLLAIWQGLGYPRRCRNLHEAAKLMVRDHDEQVPASLDELLALPGIGDYTARAVLAFAEHVEIGIVDTNVSRVLARLSNTPLRKREAQELADHLVPSGLSWEWNQVVMDFGATWCTARTPQCAQCPVAHVCNWRNHGGPDPAPASSAASKPQTRFAGSNRQARGKLMKALIAGGVSRNNAARVMGVIEQPQRVTEIIDSLITDRLVVDMDGVLYLAS
;
A
#
# COMPACT_ATOMS: atom_id res chain seq x y z
N MET A 1 8.37 -7.01 24.38
CA MET A 1 7.34 -7.54 23.45
C MET A 1 6.94 -6.41 22.51
N PRO A 2 6.75 -6.64 21.20
CA PRO A 2 6.17 -5.62 20.32
C PRO A 2 4.81 -5.19 20.89
N GLN A 3 4.62 -3.89 21.06
CA GLN A 3 3.31 -3.33 21.42
C GLN A 3 2.56 -3.03 20.13
N LEU A 4 1.32 -3.52 20.04
CA LEU A 4 0.43 -3.14 18.96
C LEU A 4 0.16 -1.64 19.07
N ARG A 5 0.65 -0.88 18.08
CA ARG A 5 0.29 0.53 17.94
C ARG A 5 -1.21 0.68 17.71
N ASP A 6 -1.81 1.68 18.34
CA ASP A 6 -3.23 1.95 18.19
C ASP A 6 -3.47 2.76 16.90
N PHE A 7 -4.23 2.19 15.96
CA PHE A 7 -4.58 2.82 14.70
C PHE A 7 -6.08 2.71 14.47
N PRO A 8 -6.75 3.73 13.88
CA PRO A 8 -8.21 3.74 13.74
C PRO A 8 -8.79 2.50 13.04
N TRP A 9 -8.09 1.96 12.05
CA TRP A 9 -8.54 0.76 11.32
C TRP A 9 -8.31 -0.56 12.06
N ARG A 10 -7.50 -0.59 13.13
CA ARG A 10 -7.37 -1.79 13.99
C ARG A 10 -8.59 -1.99 14.89
N ALA A 11 -9.40 -0.94 15.09
CA ALA A 11 -10.62 -0.97 15.91
C ALA A 11 -11.90 -1.34 15.13
N THR A 12 -11.79 -1.64 13.83
CA THR A 12 -12.95 -1.96 12.98
C THR A 12 -12.79 -3.31 12.28
N ARG A 13 -13.92 -3.95 11.98
CA ARG A 13 -14.02 -5.13 11.13
C ARG A 13 -14.71 -4.83 9.79
N ASN A 14 -14.99 -3.56 9.51
CA ASN A 14 -15.59 -3.17 8.24
C ASN A 14 -14.57 -3.38 7.10
N ARG A 15 -14.87 -4.29 6.17
CA ARG A 15 -14.03 -4.61 5.00
C ARG A 15 -13.66 -3.37 4.18
N TRP A 16 -14.57 -2.40 4.02
CA TRP A 16 -14.27 -1.14 3.32
C TRP A 16 -13.21 -0.33 4.05
N HIS A 17 -13.32 -0.21 5.36
CA HIS A 17 -12.36 0.57 6.16
C HIS A 17 -10.98 -0.08 6.13
N VAL A 18 -10.93 -1.41 6.29
CA VAL A 18 -9.68 -2.18 6.18
C VAL A 18 -9.08 -2.02 4.79
N LEU A 19 -9.86 -2.19 3.74
CA LEU A 19 -9.38 -2.02 2.36
C LEU A 19 -8.78 -0.63 2.13
N VAL A 20 -9.49 0.42 2.53
CA VAL A 20 -9.01 1.81 2.38
C VAL A 20 -7.70 2.02 3.15
N SER A 21 -7.60 1.56 4.40
CA SER A 21 -6.37 1.72 5.18
C SER A 21 -5.19 0.97 4.57
N GLU A 22 -5.42 -0.25 4.08
CA GLU A 22 -4.38 -1.07 3.45
C GLU A 22 -3.90 -0.42 2.14
N VAL A 23 -4.82 0.04 1.29
CA VAL A 23 -4.45 0.73 0.05
C VAL A 23 -3.71 2.02 0.34
N MET A 24 -4.13 2.82 1.33
CA MET A 24 -3.42 4.05 1.72
C MET A 24 -2.03 3.79 2.32
N SER A 25 -1.85 2.68 3.03
CA SER A 25 -0.59 2.34 3.70
C SER A 25 0.49 1.81 2.76
N GLN A 26 0.13 1.40 1.55
CA GLN A 26 1.11 0.97 0.54
C GLN A 26 2.19 2.04 0.29
N GLN A 27 3.45 1.71 0.62
CA GLN A 27 4.60 2.60 0.43
C GLN A 27 4.43 4.00 1.06
N THR A 28 3.61 4.10 2.12
CA THR A 28 3.29 5.37 2.79
C THR A 28 3.50 5.22 4.29
N GLN A 29 4.12 6.22 4.92
CA GLN A 29 4.32 6.22 6.37
C GLN A 29 2.98 6.34 7.09
N ILE A 30 2.75 5.49 8.09
CA ILE A 30 1.46 5.37 8.79
C ILE A 30 0.99 6.71 9.37
N ASP A 31 1.88 7.52 9.94
CA ASP A 31 1.53 8.83 10.51
C ASP A 31 0.92 9.80 9.49
N ARG A 32 1.23 9.62 8.19
CA ARG A 32 0.60 10.39 7.10
C ARG A 32 -0.74 9.81 6.68
N VAL A 33 -0.93 8.50 6.85
CA VAL A 33 -2.15 7.78 6.49
C VAL A 33 -3.28 8.12 7.45
N VAL A 34 -3.02 8.11 8.76
CA VAL A 34 -4.04 8.30 9.81
C VAL A 34 -4.97 9.48 9.55
N PRO A 35 -4.50 10.74 9.39
CA PRO A 35 -5.40 11.87 9.18
C PRO A 35 -6.17 11.80 7.85
N LYS A 36 -5.58 11.19 6.82
CA LYS A 36 -6.21 11.04 5.51
C LYS A 36 -7.28 9.94 5.51
N PHE A 37 -7.03 8.84 6.22
CA PHE A 37 -7.99 7.77 6.43
C PHE A 37 -9.24 8.31 7.15
N VAL A 38 -9.04 9.05 8.24
CA VAL A 38 -10.16 9.62 9.01
C VAL A 38 -11.02 10.54 8.13
N ALA A 39 -10.41 11.46 7.39
CA ALA A 39 -11.12 12.35 6.48
C ALA A 39 -11.83 11.58 5.35
N PHE A 40 -11.17 10.57 4.77
CA PHE A 40 -11.71 9.80 3.65
C PHE A 40 -12.91 8.95 4.06
N ILE A 41 -12.86 8.29 5.22
CA ILE A 41 -13.99 7.47 5.71
C ILE A 41 -15.16 8.34 6.19
N ALA A 42 -14.90 9.54 6.71
CA ALA A 42 -15.96 10.48 7.06
C ALA A 42 -16.79 10.89 5.83
N GLU A 43 -16.12 11.17 4.71
CA GLU A 43 -16.77 11.58 3.46
C GLU A 43 -17.30 10.38 2.64
N TYR A 44 -16.53 9.29 2.59
CA TYR A 44 -16.79 8.11 1.76
C TYR A 44 -16.87 6.84 2.63
N PRO A 45 -17.92 6.68 3.45
CA PRO A 45 -18.00 5.61 4.46
C PRO A 45 -18.23 4.20 3.88
N ASN A 46 -18.53 4.07 2.58
CA ASN A 46 -18.80 2.79 1.93
C ASN A 46 -18.43 2.84 0.42
N PRO A 47 -18.38 1.68 -0.28
CA PRO A 47 -18.06 1.62 -1.70
C PRO A 47 -18.98 2.49 -2.57
N ARG A 48 -20.29 2.53 -2.28
CA ARG A 48 -21.25 3.35 -3.04
C ARG A 48 -20.92 4.84 -2.96
N ALA A 49 -20.65 5.37 -1.77
CA ALA A 49 -20.29 6.78 -1.59
C ALA A 49 -19.00 7.13 -2.33
N CYS A 50 -18.00 6.25 -2.27
CA CYS A 50 -16.74 6.42 -3.00
C CYS A 50 -16.93 6.37 -4.52
N ALA A 51 -17.70 5.40 -5.03
CA ALA A 51 -17.94 5.20 -6.45
C ALA A 51 -18.70 6.37 -7.10
N ALA A 52 -19.63 6.97 -6.36
CA ALA A 52 -20.44 8.10 -6.83
C ALA A 52 -19.69 9.43 -6.87
N ALA A 53 -18.59 9.56 -6.13
CA ALA A 53 -17.84 10.82 -6.03
C ALA A 53 -16.94 11.05 -7.26
N PRO A 54 -16.75 12.31 -7.70
CA PRO A 54 -15.78 12.66 -8.72
C PRO A 54 -14.35 12.29 -8.30
N LEU A 55 -13.56 11.70 -9.20
CA LEU A 55 -12.19 11.27 -8.89
C LEU A 55 -11.32 12.42 -8.34
N ALA A 56 -11.54 13.64 -8.83
CA ALA A 56 -10.85 14.85 -8.37
C ALA A 56 -11.00 15.08 -6.86
N ASP A 57 -12.18 14.83 -6.29
CA ASP A 57 -12.47 15.04 -4.87
C ASP A 57 -11.76 14.00 -4.00
N LEU A 58 -11.73 12.73 -4.45
CA LEU A 58 -10.95 11.69 -3.78
C LEU A 58 -9.45 12.01 -3.83
N LEU A 59 -8.94 12.48 -4.98
CA LEU A 59 -7.54 12.87 -5.15
C LEU A 59 -7.15 14.07 -4.27
N ALA A 60 -8.08 14.99 -3.99
CA ALA A 60 -7.88 16.10 -3.07
C ALA A 60 -7.61 15.59 -1.64
N ILE A 61 -8.42 14.65 -1.15
CA ILE A 61 -8.16 14.00 0.15
C ILE A 61 -6.84 13.22 0.10
N TRP A 62 -6.57 12.47 -0.98
CA TRP A 62 -5.38 11.63 -1.14
C TRP A 62 -4.05 12.41 -1.22
N GLN A 63 -4.11 13.73 -1.43
CA GLN A 63 -2.94 14.60 -1.56
C GLN A 63 -1.95 14.39 -0.41
N GLY A 64 -0.68 14.13 -0.75
CA GLY A 64 0.40 13.94 0.22
C GLY A 64 0.72 12.47 0.56
N LEU A 65 -0.15 11.51 0.21
CA LEU A 65 0.13 10.07 0.37
C LEU A 65 1.05 9.52 -0.73
N GLY A 66 1.17 10.23 -1.86
CA GLY A 66 1.91 9.75 -3.03
C GLY A 66 1.17 8.63 -3.77
N TYR A 67 1.69 8.27 -4.96
CA TYR A 67 1.10 7.25 -5.83
C TYR A 67 -0.43 7.43 -6.05
N PRO A 68 -0.88 8.56 -6.63
CA PRO A 68 -2.31 8.87 -6.84
C PRO A 68 -3.07 7.82 -7.65
N ARG A 69 -2.38 7.00 -8.45
CA ARG A 69 -2.96 5.84 -9.12
C ARG A 69 -3.63 4.84 -8.16
N ARG A 70 -3.19 4.77 -6.90
CA ARG A 70 -3.86 3.96 -5.86
C ARG A 70 -5.27 4.48 -5.56
N CYS A 71 -5.43 5.81 -5.45
CA CYS A 71 -6.74 6.45 -5.28
C CYS A 71 -7.68 6.12 -6.44
N ARG A 72 -7.19 6.32 -7.68
CA ARG A 72 -7.94 5.98 -8.89
C ARG A 72 -8.33 4.50 -8.93
N ASN A 73 -7.40 3.60 -8.62
CA ASN A 73 -7.69 2.17 -8.60
C ASN A 73 -8.73 1.80 -7.54
N LEU A 74 -8.65 2.39 -6.34
CA LEU A 74 -9.65 2.20 -5.29
C LEU A 74 -11.03 2.72 -5.73
N HIS A 75 -11.08 3.85 -6.43
CA HIS A 75 -12.31 4.39 -7.00
C HIS A 75 -12.93 3.45 -8.04
N GLU A 76 -12.12 2.94 -8.96
CA GLU A 76 -12.57 1.95 -9.95
C GLU A 76 -12.99 0.63 -9.30
N ALA A 77 -12.28 0.18 -8.26
CA ALA A 77 -12.67 -1.00 -7.47
C ALA A 77 -14.01 -0.78 -6.77
N ALA A 78 -14.25 0.40 -6.19
CA ALA A 78 -15.52 0.75 -5.58
C ALA A 78 -16.68 0.74 -6.60
N LYS A 79 -16.46 1.24 -7.82
CA LYS A 79 -17.44 1.16 -8.92
C LYS A 79 -17.77 -0.29 -9.28
N LEU A 80 -16.77 -1.18 -9.32
CA LEU A 80 -17.00 -2.60 -9.56
C LEU A 80 -17.75 -3.27 -8.41
N MET A 81 -17.47 -2.92 -7.15
CA MET A 81 -18.22 -3.42 -6.00
C MET A 81 -19.71 -3.06 -6.06
N VAL A 82 -20.02 -1.81 -6.46
CA VAL A 82 -21.40 -1.37 -6.64
C VAL A 82 -22.09 -2.13 -7.78
N ARG A 83 -21.37 -2.40 -8.87
CA ARG A 83 -21.93 -3.06 -10.05
C ARG A 83 -22.13 -4.57 -9.87
N ASP A 84 -21.15 -5.25 -9.28
CA ASP A 84 -21.01 -6.71 -9.36
C ASP A 84 -21.07 -7.42 -8.00
N HIS A 85 -21.02 -6.69 -6.88
CA HIS A 85 -20.85 -7.27 -5.54
C HIS A 85 -21.80 -6.67 -4.49
N ASP A 86 -23.03 -6.32 -4.88
CA ASP A 86 -24.08 -5.79 -3.98
C ASP A 86 -23.60 -4.62 -3.11
N GLU A 87 -22.76 -3.74 -3.69
CA GLU A 87 -22.15 -2.58 -3.03
C GLU A 87 -21.21 -2.92 -1.85
N GLN A 88 -20.78 -4.17 -1.74
CA GLN A 88 -19.89 -4.63 -0.68
C GLN A 88 -18.49 -4.95 -1.21
N VAL A 89 -17.50 -4.84 -0.32
CA VAL A 89 -16.17 -5.41 -0.57
C VAL A 89 -16.30 -6.93 -0.57
N PRO A 90 -15.84 -7.67 -1.58
CA PRO A 90 -15.97 -9.13 -1.62
C PRO A 90 -15.29 -9.85 -0.44
N ALA A 91 -15.78 -11.04 -0.11
CA ALA A 91 -15.28 -11.87 1.01
C ALA A 91 -14.47 -13.09 0.54
N SER A 92 -14.22 -13.25 -0.77
CA SER A 92 -13.34 -14.28 -1.30
C SER A 92 -12.03 -13.70 -1.82
N LEU A 93 -10.98 -14.51 -1.77
CA LEU A 93 -9.65 -14.10 -2.24
C LEU A 93 -9.65 -13.80 -3.75
N ASP A 94 -10.31 -14.63 -4.55
CA ASP A 94 -10.33 -14.50 -6.01
C ASP A 94 -11.08 -13.25 -6.46
N GLU A 95 -12.23 -12.94 -5.85
CA GLU A 95 -12.98 -11.72 -6.15
C GLU A 95 -12.19 -10.47 -5.71
N LEU A 96 -11.53 -10.50 -4.55
CA LEU A 96 -10.67 -9.40 -4.12
C LEU A 96 -9.51 -9.17 -5.09
N LEU A 97 -8.87 -10.24 -5.57
CA LEU A 97 -7.77 -10.17 -6.55
C LEU A 97 -8.21 -9.67 -7.92
N ALA A 98 -9.49 -9.84 -8.29
CA ALA A 98 -10.04 -9.32 -9.53
C ALA A 98 -10.22 -7.79 -9.51
N LEU A 99 -10.20 -7.16 -8.34
CA LEU A 99 -10.41 -5.72 -8.21
C LEU A 99 -9.15 -4.89 -8.60
N PRO A 100 -9.33 -3.75 -9.29
CA PRO A 100 -8.23 -2.87 -9.68
C PRO A 100 -7.35 -2.44 -8.51
N GLY A 101 -6.05 -2.71 -8.63
CA GLY A 101 -5.06 -2.29 -7.64
C GLY A 101 -5.05 -3.11 -6.35
N ILE A 102 -5.87 -4.15 -6.24
CA ILE A 102 -5.87 -5.06 -5.10
C ILE A 102 -4.97 -6.24 -5.44
N GLY A 103 -3.80 -6.25 -4.81
CA GLY A 103 -2.86 -7.37 -4.91
C GLY A 103 -3.05 -8.36 -3.77
N ASP A 104 -2.39 -9.50 -3.92
CA ASP A 104 -2.33 -10.62 -2.96
C ASP A 104 -2.17 -10.18 -1.49
N TYR A 105 -1.25 -9.26 -1.18
CA TYR A 105 -1.11 -8.69 0.17
C TYR A 105 -2.41 -8.03 0.67
N THR A 106 -2.97 -7.11 -0.12
CA THR A 106 -4.15 -6.33 0.28
C THR A 106 -5.40 -7.21 0.37
N ALA A 107 -5.57 -8.15 -0.56
CA ALA A 107 -6.68 -9.10 -0.51
C ALA A 107 -6.63 -9.95 0.77
N ARG A 108 -5.46 -10.53 1.07
CA ARG A 108 -5.25 -11.32 2.31
C ARG A 108 -5.41 -10.47 3.57
N ALA A 109 -4.97 -9.22 3.54
CA ALA A 109 -5.16 -8.30 4.66
C ALA A 109 -6.63 -7.99 4.95
N VAL A 110 -7.45 -7.81 3.91
CA VAL A 110 -8.92 -7.67 4.08
C VAL A 110 -9.49 -8.92 4.75
N LEU A 111 -9.17 -10.11 4.23
CA LEU A 111 -9.71 -11.37 4.77
C LEU A 111 -9.26 -11.64 6.21
N ALA A 112 -7.97 -11.46 6.51
CA ALA A 112 -7.45 -11.68 7.85
C ALA A 112 -7.94 -10.62 8.84
N PHE A 113 -8.05 -9.35 8.44
CA PHE A 113 -8.36 -8.26 9.37
C PHE A 113 -9.83 -7.94 9.56
N ALA A 114 -10.65 -8.09 8.52
CA ALA A 114 -12.08 -7.90 8.62
C ALA A 114 -12.79 -9.21 9.01
N GLU A 115 -12.43 -10.32 8.36
CA GLU A 115 -13.17 -11.59 8.40
C GLU A 115 -12.50 -12.68 9.24
N HIS A 116 -11.27 -12.45 9.74
CA HIS A 116 -10.49 -13.40 10.55
C HIS A 116 -10.23 -14.74 9.85
N VAL A 117 -10.27 -14.75 8.52
CA VAL A 117 -9.90 -15.93 7.73
C VAL A 117 -8.47 -16.34 8.11
N GLU A 118 -8.25 -17.64 8.32
CA GLU A 118 -6.97 -18.22 8.72
C GLU A 118 -5.99 -18.20 7.53
N ILE A 119 -5.45 -17.02 7.24
CA ILE A 119 -4.62 -16.74 6.07
C ILE A 119 -3.43 -15.85 6.46
N GLY A 120 -2.25 -16.18 5.96
CA GLY A 120 -1.03 -15.43 6.23
C GLY A 120 -0.92 -14.21 5.32
N ILE A 121 -0.45 -13.09 5.86
CA ILE A 121 -0.13 -11.88 5.10
C ILE A 121 1.39 -11.76 5.00
N VAL A 122 1.91 -11.72 3.77
CA VAL A 122 3.36 -11.63 3.54
C VAL A 122 3.74 -10.29 2.92
N ASP A 123 4.31 -9.41 3.75
CA ASP A 123 5.08 -8.25 3.27
C ASP A 123 6.59 -8.55 3.24
N THR A 124 7.41 -7.53 2.99
CA THR A 124 8.86 -7.67 2.97
C THR A 124 9.46 -7.94 4.35
N ASN A 125 8.75 -7.61 5.43
CA ASN A 125 9.16 -7.89 6.81
C ASN A 125 8.89 -9.34 7.18
N VAL A 126 7.68 -9.82 6.93
CA VAL A 126 7.26 -11.21 7.15
C VAL A 126 8.09 -12.13 6.28
N SER A 127 8.25 -11.85 4.98
CA SER A 127 9.08 -12.68 4.10
C SER A 127 10.52 -12.82 4.60
N ARG A 128 11.12 -11.75 5.14
CA ARG A 128 12.46 -11.79 5.76
C ARG A 128 12.47 -12.64 7.03
N VAL A 129 11.47 -12.50 7.90
CA VAL A 129 11.34 -13.31 9.11
C VAL A 129 11.27 -14.79 8.74
N LEU A 130 10.40 -15.14 7.79
CA LEU A 130 10.21 -16.51 7.33
C LEU A 130 11.47 -17.09 6.71
N ALA A 131 12.18 -16.35 5.86
CA ALA A 131 13.44 -16.79 5.26
C ALA A 131 14.51 -17.08 6.32
N ARG A 132 14.60 -16.26 7.38
CA ARG A 132 15.53 -16.48 8.49
C ARG A 132 15.11 -17.65 9.39
N LEU A 133 13.81 -17.81 9.65
CA LEU A 133 13.30 -18.94 10.41
C LEU A 133 13.57 -20.28 9.69
N SER A 134 13.42 -20.33 8.37
CA SER A 134 13.71 -21.52 7.55
C SER A 134 15.18 -21.68 7.18
N ASN A 135 16.00 -20.65 7.37
CA ASN A 135 17.37 -20.54 6.87
C ASN A 135 17.51 -20.78 5.35
N THR A 136 16.50 -20.38 4.58
CA THR A 136 16.45 -20.62 3.12
C THR A 136 15.90 -19.38 2.41
N PRO A 137 16.49 -18.95 1.28
CA PRO A 137 15.91 -17.89 0.46
C PRO A 137 14.52 -18.31 -0.04
N LEU A 138 13.52 -17.44 0.11
CA LEU A 138 12.15 -17.76 -0.27
C LEU A 138 11.70 -16.99 -1.52
N ARG A 139 11.11 -17.72 -2.46
CA ARG A 139 10.26 -17.16 -3.52
C ARG A 139 8.92 -16.74 -2.91
N LYS A 140 8.21 -15.85 -3.62
CA LYS A 140 6.95 -15.28 -3.12
C LYS A 140 5.95 -16.36 -2.72
N ARG A 141 5.78 -17.38 -3.57
CA ARG A 141 4.86 -18.50 -3.32
C ARG A 141 5.25 -19.32 -2.09
N GLU A 142 6.53 -19.66 -1.96
CA GLU A 142 7.04 -20.45 -0.82
C GLU A 142 6.87 -19.69 0.51
N ALA A 143 7.13 -18.38 0.50
CA ALA A 143 6.88 -17.53 1.66
C ALA A 143 5.39 -17.48 2.03
N GLN A 144 4.51 -17.45 1.03
CA GLN A 144 3.07 -17.42 1.26
C GLN A 144 2.54 -18.76 1.81
N GLU A 145 2.96 -19.88 1.23
CA GLU A 145 2.60 -21.23 1.71
C GLU A 145 3.08 -21.44 3.15
N LEU A 146 4.30 -21.01 3.46
CA LEU A 146 4.83 -21.08 4.83
C LEU A 146 4.06 -20.18 5.80
N ALA A 147 3.67 -18.97 5.38
CA ALA A 147 2.86 -18.10 6.21
C ALA A 147 1.49 -18.73 6.51
N ASP A 148 0.81 -19.25 5.48
CA ASP A 148 -0.50 -19.88 5.62
C ASP A 148 -0.45 -21.10 6.57
N HIS A 149 0.65 -21.85 6.59
CA HIS A 149 0.85 -22.97 7.53
C HIS A 149 1.17 -22.55 8.98
N LEU A 150 1.68 -21.33 9.20
CA LEU A 150 2.09 -20.86 10.51
C LEU A 150 1.01 -20.07 11.24
N VAL A 151 -0.07 -19.67 10.54
CA VAL A 151 -1.21 -18.99 11.15
C VAL A 151 -1.91 -19.96 12.11
N PRO A 152 -1.94 -19.68 13.43
CA PRO A 152 -2.63 -20.53 14.38
C PRO A 152 -4.14 -20.36 14.23
N SER A 153 -4.87 -21.46 14.46
CA SER A 153 -6.32 -21.43 14.37
C SER A 153 -6.93 -20.43 15.36
N GLY A 154 -7.88 -19.63 14.88
CA GLY A 154 -8.55 -18.57 15.65
C GLY A 154 -7.68 -17.35 16.01
N LEU A 155 -6.42 -17.28 15.56
CA LEU A 155 -5.49 -16.19 15.88
C LEU A 155 -4.93 -15.48 14.65
N SER A 156 -5.63 -15.55 13.51
CA SER A 156 -5.19 -14.95 12.24
C SER A 156 -4.89 -13.46 12.38
N TRP A 157 -5.76 -12.73 13.07
CA TRP A 157 -5.59 -11.30 13.27
C TRP A 157 -4.32 -10.99 14.06
N GLU A 158 -4.18 -11.58 15.24
CA GLU A 158 -3.08 -11.37 16.16
C GLU A 158 -1.76 -11.80 15.53
N TRP A 159 -1.73 -13.00 14.93
CA TRP A 159 -0.52 -13.55 14.34
C TRP A 159 0.03 -12.63 13.24
N ASN A 160 -0.83 -12.19 12.32
CA ASN A 160 -0.44 -11.30 11.23
C ASN A 160 0.09 -9.96 11.74
N GLN A 161 -0.60 -9.34 12.70
CA GLN A 161 -0.14 -8.07 13.29
C GLN A 161 1.20 -8.24 14.01
N VAL A 162 1.34 -9.31 14.81
CA VAL A 162 2.54 -9.58 15.59
C VAL A 162 3.74 -9.88 14.70
N VAL A 163 3.59 -10.72 13.66
CA VAL A 163 4.73 -11.08 12.78
C VAL A 163 5.20 -9.88 11.95
N MET A 164 4.29 -9.02 11.50
CA MET A 164 4.65 -7.77 10.82
C MET A 164 5.39 -6.81 11.75
N ASP A 165 4.85 -6.53 12.94
CA ASP A 165 5.49 -5.64 13.91
C ASP A 165 6.84 -6.24 14.40
N PHE A 166 6.91 -7.56 14.62
CA PHE A 166 8.14 -8.28 14.94
C PHE A 166 9.20 -8.13 13.84
N GLY A 167 8.82 -8.28 12.58
CA GLY A 167 9.71 -8.05 11.44
C GLY A 167 10.19 -6.59 11.37
N ALA A 168 9.31 -5.63 11.63
CA ALA A 168 9.60 -4.21 11.57
C ALA A 168 10.52 -3.71 12.71
N THR A 169 10.37 -4.22 13.94
CA THR A 169 11.07 -3.67 15.12
C THR A 169 12.15 -4.59 15.70
N TRP A 170 12.04 -5.92 15.50
CA TRP A 170 12.94 -6.90 16.13
C TRP A 170 13.83 -7.59 15.12
N CYS A 171 13.24 -8.28 14.15
CA CYS A 171 13.94 -8.99 13.08
C CYS A 171 14.21 -8.04 11.90
N THR A 172 14.86 -6.90 12.18
CA THR A 172 15.10 -5.86 11.17
C THR A 172 16.11 -6.31 10.11
N ALA A 173 16.10 -5.64 8.95
CA ALA A 173 16.92 -6.05 7.81
C ALA A 173 18.43 -5.99 8.08
N ARG A 174 18.92 -4.98 8.83
CA ARG A 174 20.36 -4.73 9.00
C ARG A 174 20.89 -5.13 10.38
N THR A 175 20.17 -4.76 11.43
CA THR A 175 20.61 -4.94 12.82
C THR A 175 19.51 -5.65 13.62
N PRO A 176 19.23 -6.93 13.33
CA PRO A 176 18.21 -7.68 14.05
C PRO A 176 18.64 -7.92 15.51
N GLN A 177 17.67 -7.89 16.42
CA GLN A 177 17.91 -8.05 17.87
C GLN A 177 17.97 -9.53 18.27
N CYS A 178 18.87 -10.30 17.64
CA CYS A 178 18.93 -11.77 17.76
C CYS A 178 19.25 -12.26 19.18
N ALA A 179 20.04 -11.52 19.96
CA ALA A 179 20.45 -11.91 21.31
C ALA A 179 19.27 -12.06 22.29
N GLN A 180 18.22 -11.26 22.11
CA GLN A 180 17.03 -11.24 22.95
C GLN A 180 15.78 -11.73 22.20
N CYS A 181 15.95 -12.33 21.02
CA CYS A 181 14.83 -12.70 20.17
C CYS A 181 13.93 -13.78 20.81
N PRO A 182 12.62 -13.54 20.96
CA PRO A 182 11.71 -14.49 21.63
C PRO A 182 11.59 -15.82 20.89
N VAL A 183 11.80 -15.82 19.58
CA VAL A 183 11.76 -17.01 18.72
C VAL A 183 13.16 -17.50 18.34
N ALA A 184 14.19 -17.09 19.09
CA ALA A 184 15.58 -17.45 18.81
C ALA A 184 15.82 -18.97 18.83
N HIS A 185 15.08 -19.72 19.63
CA HIS A 185 15.21 -21.16 19.78
C HIS A 185 14.72 -21.94 18.54
N VAL A 186 13.78 -21.39 17.77
CA VAL A 186 13.25 -21.98 16.52
C VAL A 186 13.83 -21.35 15.25
N CYS A 187 14.74 -20.37 15.36
CA CYS A 187 15.29 -19.68 14.20
C CYS A 187 16.47 -20.46 13.61
N ASN A 188 16.27 -21.13 12.47
CA ASN A 188 17.32 -21.96 11.88
C ASN A 188 18.55 -21.15 11.46
N TRP A 189 18.39 -19.93 10.92
CA TRP A 189 19.53 -19.10 10.54
C TRP A 189 20.39 -18.72 11.75
N ARG A 190 19.76 -18.40 12.87
CA ARG A 190 20.48 -18.10 14.11
C ARG A 190 21.20 -19.35 14.67
N ASN A 191 20.53 -20.50 14.63
CA ASN A 191 21.05 -21.73 15.24
C ASN A 191 22.16 -22.41 14.41
N HIS A 192 22.13 -22.26 13.09
CA HIS A 192 23.09 -22.90 12.18
C HIS A 192 24.09 -21.91 11.55
N GLY A 193 23.83 -20.61 11.65
CA GLY A 193 24.66 -19.57 11.04
C GLY A 193 24.57 -19.53 9.52
N GLY A 194 25.60 -18.94 8.90
CA GLY A 194 25.69 -18.75 7.45
C GLY A 194 25.23 -17.35 6.98
N PRO A 195 25.31 -17.10 5.66
CA PRO A 195 24.85 -15.83 5.09
C PRO A 195 23.35 -15.64 5.34
N ASP A 196 22.91 -14.40 5.60
CA ASP A 196 21.49 -14.08 5.74
C ASP A 196 20.75 -14.49 4.45
N PRO A 197 19.70 -15.34 4.51
CA PRO A 197 18.96 -15.77 3.33
C PRO A 197 18.00 -14.69 2.79
N ALA A 198 17.65 -13.68 3.61
CA ALA A 198 16.64 -12.70 3.24
C ALA A 198 17.00 -11.80 2.05
N PRO A 199 18.25 -11.31 1.88
CA PRO A 199 18.65 -10.55 0.69
C PRO A 199 18.52 -11.32 -0.63
N ALA A 200 18.62 -12.66 -0.60
CA ALA A 200 18.43 -13.52 -1.78
C ALA A 200 16.95 -13.87 -2.05
N SER A 201 16.04 -13.45 -1.18
CA SER A 201 14.61 -13.72 -1.31
C SER A 201 13.92 -12.74 -2.26
N SER A 202 12.86 -13.20 -2.93
CA SER A 202 12.15 -12.40 -3.95
C SER A 202 11.50 -11.11 -3.44
N ALA A 203 11.19 -11.04 -2.14
CA ALA A 203 10.60 -9.87 -1.48
C ALA A 203 11.65 -8.83 -1.02
N ALA A 204 12.93 -9.02 -1.34
CA ALA A 204 13.98 -8.06 -0.97
C ALA A 204 13.70 -6.68 -1.58
N SER A 205 13.63 -5.66 -0.73
CA SER A 205 13.34 -4.29 -1.16
C SER A 205 14.50 -3.71 -1.96
N LYS A 206 14.20 -3.14 -3.14
CA LYS A 206 15.20 -2.42 -3.94
C LYS A 206 15.47 -1.04 -3.36
N PRO A 207 16.71 -0.52 -3.45
CA PRO A 207 17.01 0.86 -3.08
C PRO A 207 16.11 1.82 -3.87
N GLN A 208 15.42 2.71 -3.17
CA GLN A 208 14.72 3.81 -3.83
C GLN A 208 15.71 4.96 -4.09
N THR A 209 15.56 5.61 -5.25
CA THR A 209 16.31 6.83 -5.59
C THR A 209 15.98 7.97 -4.61
N ARG A 210 16.72 9.08 -4.64
CA ARG A 210 16.45 10.25 -3.78
C ARG A 210 15.13 10.93 -4.17
N PHE A 211 14.41 11.51 -3.21
CA PHE A 211 13.12 12.18 -3.49
C PHE A 211 13.33 13.56 -4.13
N ALA A 212 14.24 14.35 -3.56
CA ALA A 212 14.60 15.64 -4.11
C ALA A 212 15.11 15.49 -5.56
N GLY A 213 14.52 16.26 -6.48
CA GLY A 213 14.86 16.27 -7.90
C GLY A 213 14.25 15.14 -8.73
N SER A 214 13.44 14.25 -8.14
CA SER A 214 12.87 13.10 -8.85
C SER A 214 11.53 13.38 -9.55
N ASN A 215 11.14 12.54 -10.52
CA ASN A 215 9.85 12.69 -11.23
C ASN A 215 8.65 12.57 -10.29
N ARG A 216 8.73 11.79 -9.21
CA ARG A 216 7.67 11.72 -8.19
C ARG A 216 7.48 13.05 -7.45
N GLN A 217 8.54 13.82 -7.24
CA GLN A 217 8.41 15.15 -6.62
C GLN A 217 7.74 16.14 -7.58
N ALA A 218 8.20 16.19 -8.84
CA ALA A 218 7.62 17.04 -9.87
C ALA A 218 6.13 16.70 -10.11
N ARG A 219 5.79 15.42 -10.29
CA ARG A 219 4.41 14.92 -10.38
C ARG A 219 3.58 15.35 -9.18
N GLY A 220 4.09 15.17 -7.96
CA GLY A 220 3.38 15.55 -6.74
C GLY A 220 3.06 17.06 -6.66
N LYS A 221 3.96 17.92 -7.15
CA LYS A 221 3.73 19.37 -7.22
C LYS A 221 2.64 19.71 -8.25
N LEU A 222 2.67 19.12 -9.44
CA LEU A 222 1.64 19.33 -10.45
C LEU A 222 0.27 18.85 -9.95
N MET A 223 0.18 17.64 -9.40
CA MET A 223 -1.06 17.13 -8.79
C MET A 223 -1.58 18.05 -7.69
N LYS A 224 -0.70 18.60 -6.83
CA LYS A 224 -1.10 19.56 -5.79
C LYS A 224 -1.70 20.84 -6.39
N ALA A 225 -1.11 21.37 -7.46
CA ALA A 225 -1.62 22.56 -8.12
C ALA A 225 -2.98 22.29 -8.79
N LEU A 226 -3.14 21.12 -9.42
CA LEU A 226 -4.38 20.73 -10.09
C LEU A 226 -5.58 20.59 -9.15
N ILE A 227 -5.34 20.29 -7.87
CA ILE A 227 -6.39 20.31 -6.82
C ILE A 227 -6.95 21.72 -6.62
N ALA A 228 -6.12 22.76 -6.79
CA ALA A 228 -6.56 24.15 -6.65
C ALA A 228 -7.24 24.71 -7.92
N GLY A 229 -7.18 23.97 -9.04
CA GLY A 229 -7.76 24.37 -10.31
C GLY A 229 -6.87 24.02 -11.51
N GLY A 230 -7.35 24.31 -12.72
CA GLY A 230 -6.65 24.00 -13.96
C GLY A 230 -5.26 24.67 -14.04
N VAL A 231 -4.29 23.94 -14.60
CA VAL A 231 -2.92 24.44 -14.82
C VAL A 231 -2.64 24.46 -16.32
N SER A 232 -2.42 25.66 -16.88
CA SER A 232 -1.97 25.77 -18.28
C SER A 232 -0.69 24.98 -18.49
N ARG A 233 -0.61 24.24 -19.61
CA ARG A 233 0.55 23.43 -19.99
C ARG A 233 1.84 24.25 -20.04
N ASN A 234 1.75 25.52 -20.44
CA ASN A 234 2.87 26.46 -20.46
C ASN A 234 3.41 26.80 -19.05
N ASN A 235 2.56 26.73 -18.02
CA ASN A 235 2.94 26.97 -16.63
C ASN A 235 3.35 25.68 -15.88
N ALA A 236 3.11 24.49 -16.45
CA ALA A 236 3.35 23.22 -15.78
C ALA A 236 4.83 23.04 -15.39
N ALA A 237 5.77 23.46 -16.24
CA ALA A 237 7.21 23.39 -15.95
C ALA A 237 7.61 24.19 -14.70
N ARG A 238 7.01 25.38 -14.52
CA ARG A 238 7.22 26.24 -13.35
C ARG A 238 6.63 25.62 -12.09
N VAL A 239 5.39 25.12 -12.17
CA VAL A 239 4.71 24.42 -11.06
C VAL A 239 5.52 23.21 -10.59
N MET A 240 6.04 22.41 -11.51
CA MET A 240 6.85 21.24 -11.21
C MET A 240 8.26 21.60 -10.71
N GLY A 241 8.75 22.81 -11.00
CA GLY A 241 10.10 23.26 -10.68
C GLY A 241 11.18 22.57 -11.52
N VAL A 242 10.89 22.35 -12.81
CA VAL A 242 11.80 21.70 -13.79
C VAL A 242 11.84 22.50 -15.10
N ILE A 243 11.92 23.83 -14.99
CA ILE A 243 11.77 24.80 -16.09
C ILE A 243 12.72 24.51 -17.27
N GLU A 244 13.97 24.13 -16.97
CA GLU A 244 15.03 23.91 -17.97
C GLU A 244 14.97 22.51 -18.61
N GLN A 245 13.94 21.71 -18.34
CA GLN A 245 13.85 20.30 -18.76
C GLN A 245 12.53 20.01 -19.51
N PRO A 246 12.33 20.56 -20.72
CA PRO A 246 11.05 20.49 -21.44
C PRO A 246 10.62 19.06 -21.81
N GLN A 247 11.55 18.19 -22.21
CA GLN A 247 11.23 16.78 -22.50
C GLN A 247 10.69 16.06 -21.26
N ARG A 248 11.33 16.27 -20.12
CA ARG A 248 10.92 15.71 -18.83
C ARG A 248 9.54 16.20 -18.39
N VAL A 249 9.21 17.47 -18.65
CA VAL A 249 7.88 18.04 -18.40
C VAL A 249 6.81 17.27 -19.19
N THR A 250 7.05 17.07 -20.50
CA THR A 250 6.16 16.33 -21.38
C THR A 250 5.97 14.89 -20.92
N GLU A 251 7.04 14.15 -20.66
CA GLU A 251 6.97 12.77 -20.14
C GLU A 251 6.16 12.66 -18.85
N ILE A 252 6.30 13.62 -17.94
CA ILE A 252 5.56 13.64 -16.68
C ILE A 252 4.06 13.87 -16.92
N ILE A 253 3.70 14.80 -17.81
CA ILE A 253 2.30 15.10 -18.15
C ILE A 253 1.69 13.90 -18.87
N ASP A 254 2.35 13.38 -19.89
CA ASP A 254 1.86 12.26 -20.71
C ASP A 254 1.66 11.01 -19.85
N SER A 255 2.55 10.76 -18.88
CA SER A 255 2.38 9.66 -17.94
C SER A 255 1.23 9.88 -16.95
N LEU A 256 0.89 11.13 -16.57
CA LEU A 256 -0.30 11.42 -15.76
C LEU A 256 -1.61 11.23 -16.55
N ILE A 257 -1.60 11.61 -17.83
CA ILE A 257 -2.73 11.40 -18.76
C ILE A 257 -2.92 9.91 -19.03
N THR A 258 -1.83 9.17 -19.30
CA THR A 258 -1.87 7.71 -19.45
C THR A 258 -2.39 7.02 -18.20
N ASP A 259 -2.00 7.53 -17.03
CA ASP A 259 -2.55 7.08 -15.75
C ASP A 259 -4.00 7.53 -15.51
N ARG A 260 -4.66 8.22 -16.44
CA ARG A 260 -6.04 8.74 -16.29
C ARG A 260 -6.22 9.54 -14.99
N LEU A 261 -5.20 10.29 -14.60
CA LEU A 261 -5.22 11.17 -13.42
C LEU A 261 -5.42 12.63 -13.82
N VAL A 262 -5.05 12.97 -15.05
CA VAL A 262 -5.08 14.31 -15.60
C VAL A 262 -5.67 14.24 -17.01
N VAL A 263 -6.43 15.26 -17.38
CA VAL A 263 -6.91 15.50 -18.74
C VAL A 263 -6.37 16.84 -19.24
N ASP A 264 -6.09 16.94 -20.53
CA ASP A 264 -5.71 18.19 -21.20
C ASP A 264 -6.92 18.67 -22.01
N MET A 265 -7.43 19.86 -21.69
CA MET A 265 -8.51 20.53 -22.38
C MET A 265 -7.98 21.84 -22.93
N ASP A 266 -7.75 21.89 -24.25
CA ASP A 266 -7.27 23.06 -24.98
C ASP A 266 -6.00 23.71 -24.38
N GLY A 267 -5.06 22.88 -23.91
CA GLY A 267 -3.79 23.32 -23.34
C GLY A 267 -3.87 23.68 -21.85
N VAL A 268 -4.98 23.38 -21.18
CA VAL A 268 -5.14 23.49 -19.74
C VAL A 268 -5.35 22.09 -19.14
N LEU A 269 -4.48 21.75 -18.20
CA LEU A 269 -4.51 20.48 -17.48
C LEU A 269 -5.50 20.56 -16.32
N TYR A 270 -6.33 19.53 -16.15
CA TYR A 270 -7.25 19.36 -15.02
C TYR A 270 -7.10 17.97 -14.40
N LEU A 271 -7.51 17.80 -13.15
CA LEU A 271 -7.71 16.45 -12.61
C LEU A 271 -8.80 15.74 -13.41
N ALA A 272 -8.60 14.44 -13.65
CA ALA A 272 -9.68 13.61 -14.18
C ALA A 272 -10.84 13.53 -13.17
N SER A 273 -12.07 13.57 -13.68
CA SER A 273 -13.31 13.42 -12.90
C SER A 273 -13.85 12.00 -13.02
#